data_AF-A0A2H6GX19-F1
#
_entry.id   AF-A0A2H6GX19-F1
#
_cell.length_a   1.000
_cell.length_b   1.000
_cell.length_c   1.000
_cell.angle_alpha   90.00
_cell.angle_beta   90.00
_cell.angle_gamma   90.00
#
_symmetry.space_group_name_H-M   'P 1'
#
loop_
_entity.id
_entity.type
_entity.pdbx_description
1 polymer ?
#
loop_
_entity_poly.entity_id
_entity_poly.type
_entity_poly.pdbx_seq_one_letter_code
_entity_poly.pdbx_strand_id
1 'polypeptide(L)' 'MICCSACGMKIPGKDSCDFAVIKKTVEGKEYVFCCPHCAEDVKEK' A
#
# COMPACT_ATOMS: atom_id res chain seq x y z
N MET A 1 3.75 -8.04 -9.22
CA MET A 1 3.33 -6.65 -9.41
C MET A 1 2.38 -6.31 -8.28
N ILE A 2 2.74 -5.37 -7.42
CA ILE A 2 1.90 -5.00 -6.28
C ILE A 2 1.09 -3.78 -6.72
N CYS A 3 -0.19 -3.71 -6.35
CA CYS A 3 -1.03 -2.54 -6.62
C CYS A 3 -1.40 -1.88 -5.30
N CYS A 4 -1.42 -0.55 -5.28
CA CYS A 4 -1.91 0.21 -4.14
C CYS A 4 -3.40 -0.12 -3.91
N SER A 5 -3.75 -0.52 -2.69
CA SER A 5 -5.13 -0.86 -2.35
C SER A 5 -6.10 0.35 -2.37
N ALA A 6 -5.58 1.58 -2.29
CA ALA A 6 -6.40 2.80 -2.34
C ALA A 6 -6.58 3.35 -3.77
N CYS A 7 -5.48 3.60 -4.48
CA CYS A 7 -5.51 4.28 -5.79
C CYS A 7 -5.29 3.35 -7.00
N GLY A 8 -5.04 2.06 -6.78
CA GLY A 8 -4.78 1.09 -7.85
C GLY A 8 -3.45 1.29 -8.59
N MET A 9 -2.62 2.24 -8.14
CA MET A 9 -1.32 2.51 -8.75
C MET A 9 -0.43 1.26 -8.68
N LYS A 10 0.20 0.96 -9.82
CA LYS A 10 1.16 -0.12 -9.96
C LYS A 10 2.45 0.23 -9.20
N ILE A 11 2.70 -0.50 -8.13
CA ILE A 11 3.92 -0.42 -7.36
C ILE A 11 4.94 -1.38 -8.00
N PRO A 12 6.15 -0.90 -8.34
CA PRO A 12 7.24 -1.73 -8.85
C PRO A 12 7.78 -2.62 -7.73
N GLY A 13 6.97 -3.61 -7.32
CA GLY A 13 7.35 -4.62 -6.37
C GLY A 13 8.21 -5.65 -7.08
N LYS A 14 9.54 -5.58 -6.87
CA LYS A 14 10.45 -6.70 -6.51
C LYS A 14 11.94 -6.38 -6.80
N ASP A 15 12.25 -5.40 -7.63
CA ASP A 15 13.65 -5.03 -7.98
C ASP A 15 14.07 -3.63 -7.50
N SER A 16 13.13 -2.80 -7.06
CA SER A 16 13.40 -1.45 -6.56
C SER A 16 12.92 -1.33 -5.11
N CYS A 17 13.84 -1.57 -4.17
CA CYS A 17 13.80 -1.22 -2.75
C CYS A 17 12.47 -1.44 -1.99
N ASP A 18 12.48 -2.37 -1.03
CA ASP A 18 11.47 -2.57 0.03
C ASP A 18 11.01 -1.31 0.79
N PHE A 19 11.65 -0.16 0.58
CA PHE A 19 11.40 1.10 1.29
C PHE A 19 10.21 1.93 0.78
N ALA A 20 9.70 1.68 -0.43
CA ALA A 20 8.66 2.53 -1.03
C ALA A 20 7.23 2.01 -0.87
N VAL A 21 7.01 0.97 -0.05
CA VAL A 21 5.69 0.37 0.15
C VAL A 21 5.28 0.44 1.61
N ILE A 22 4.07 0.96 1.85
CA ILE A 22 3.51 1.02 3.20
C ILE A 22 2.58 -0.16 3.35
N LYS A 23 2.95 -1.09 4.23
CA LYS A 23 2.13 -2.24 4.57
C LYS A 23 1.37 -1.95 5.85
N LYS A 24 0.07 -2.20 5.86
CA LYS A 24 -0.78 -1.95 7.02
C LYS A 24 -1.78 -3.08 7.17
N THR A 25 -1.91 -3.58 8.39
CA THR A 25 -2.93 -4.59 8.71
C THR A 25 -4.16 -3.86 9.25
N VAL A 26 -5.30 -4.01 8.57
CA VAL A 26 -6.60 -3.46 8.99
C VAL A 26 -7.58 -4.62 9.06
N GLU A 27 -8.23 -4.81 10.21
CA GLU A 27 -9.18 -5.92 10.45
C GLU A 27 -8.63 -7.33 10.10
N GLY A 28 -7.34 -7.55 10.32
CA GLY A 28 -6.67 -8.83 10.00
C GLY A 28 -6.36 -9.05 8.51
N LYS A 29 -6.62 -8.07 7.64
CA LYS A 29 -6.20 -8.08 6.23
C LYS A 29 -4.98 -7.17 6.04
N GLU A 30 -3.97 -7.67 5.33
CA GLU A 30 -2.80 -6.88 4.93
C GLU A 30 -3.11 -6.06 3.68
N TYR A 31 -2.90 -4.75 3.77
CA TYR A 31 -3.04 -3.81 2.67
C TYR A 31 -1.69 -3.19 2.34
N VAL A 32 -1.46 -2.94 1.05
CA VAL A 32 -0.23 -2.33 0.56
C VAL A 32 -0.56 -1.01 -0.14
N PHE A 33 0.19 0.02 0.20
CA PHE A 33 0.00 1.37 -0.30
C PHE A 33 1.28 1.92 -0.91
N CYS A 34 1.12 2.74 -1.95
CA CYS A 34 2.22 3.42 -2.63
C CYS A 34 2.72 4.66 -1.88
N CYS A 35 1.95 5.19 -0.94
CA CYS A 35 2.26 6.42 -0.22
C CYS A 35 1.46 6.53 1.10
N PRO A 36 1.91 7.35 2.07
CA PRO A 36 1.25 7.45 3.38
C PRO A 36 -0.16 7.99 3.27
N HIS A 37 -0.40 8.95 2.37
CA HIS A 37 -1.72 9.49 2.09
C HIS A 37 -2.75 8.40 1.73
N CYS A 38 -2.39 7.46 0.85
CA CYS A 38 -3.25 6.32 0.52
C CYS A 38 -3.48 5.37 1.69
N ALA A 39 -2.50 5.24 2.59
CA ALA A 39 -2.62 4.41 3.79
C ALA A 39 -3.49 5.07 4.88
N GLU A 40 -3.54 6.39 4.92
CA GLU A 40 -4.42 7.17 5.81
C GLU A 40 -5.87 7.13 5.34
N ASP A 41 -6.12 7.27 4.04
CA ASP A 41 -7.45 7.22 3.42
C ASP A 41 -8.23 5.92 3.77
N VAL A 42 -7.51 4.78 3.83
CA VAL A 42 -8.11 3.50 4.21
C VAL A 42 -8.40 3.38 5.71
N LYS A 43 -7.77 4.18 6.57
CA LYS A 43 -8.00 4.12 8.03
C LYS A 43 -9.31 4.79 8.46
N GLU A 44 -9.94 5.57 7.58
CA GLU A 44 -11.17 6.34 7.86
C GLU A 44 -12.44 5.76 7.22
N LYS A 45 -12.37 4.56 6.61
CA LYS A 45 -13.55 3.83 6.11
C LYS A 45 -13.85 2.60 6.95
#